data_AF-A0A2H9MT29-F1
#
_entry.id   AF-A0A2H9MT29-F1
#
_cell.length_a   1.000
_cell.length_b   1.000
_cell.length_c   1.000
_cell.angle_alpha   90.00
_cell.angle_beta   90.00
_cell.angle_gamma   90.00
#
_symmetry.space_group_name_H-M   'P 1'
#
loop_
_entity.id
_entity.type
_entity.pdbx_description
1 polymer ?
#
loop_
_entity_poly.entity_id
_entity_poly.type
_entity_poly.pdbx_seq_one_letter_code
_entity_poly.pdbx_strand_id
1 'polypeptide(L)'
;MEINQAQEPDYESVKIDYVGFVDPYAVEGMVVLKSADGKEFHMRAFSGEVARHISSFNESIRDSIPSIYKMIEEICEENEMFLVKVKIYESGEVLRANLYFTGKKDMVLRNYRASDAMALGAFYNIPILVRKNLLKESMEA
;
A
#
# COMPACT_ATOMS: atom_id res chain seq x y z
N MET A 1 -14.07 -2.69 17.11
CA MET A 1 -13.49 -2.24 15.83
C MET A 1 -13.37 -3.50 15.00
N GLU A 2 -14.29 -3.70 14.05
CA GLU A 2 -14.43 -4.98 13.38
C GLU A 2 -13.62 -4.96 12.08
N ILE A 3 -12.56 -5.75 12.03
CA ILE A 3 -11.72 -5.88 10.84
C ILE A 3 -12.52 -6.51 9.67
N ASN A 4 -13.59 -7.24 9.98
CA ASN A 4 -14.50 -7.90 9.03
C ASN A 4 -15.70 -7.05 8.60
N GLN A 5 -15.73 -5.75 8.91
CA GLN A 5 -16.80 -4.88 8.41
C GLN A 5 -16.79 -4.83 6.89
N ALA A 6 -18.00 -4.80 6.31
CA ALA A 6 -18.21 -4.55 4.88
C ALA A 6 -17.41 -3.32 4.43
N GLN A 7 -16.93 -3.35 3.19
CA GLN A 7 -16.12 -2.27 2.63
C GLN A 7 -16.82 -0.92 2.86
N GLU A 8 -16.13 -0.01 3.54
CA GLU A 8 -16.67 1.31 3.82
C GLU A 8 -17.02 2.01 2.50
N PRO A 9 -18.20 2.63 2.40
CA PRO A 9 -18.73 3.14 1.12
C PRO A 9 -17.83 4.20 0.47
N ASP A 10 -17.02 4.88 1.28
CA ASP A 10 -16.11 5.95 0.84
C ASP A 10 -14.74 5.45 0.37
N TYR A 11 -14.51 4.13 0.43
CA TYR A 11 -13.25 3.50 0.03
C TYR A 11 -13.46 2.58 -1.17
N GLU A 12 -12.47 2.56 -2.05
CA GLU A 12 -12.43 1.70 -3.23
C GLU A 12 -11.22 0.77 -3.15
N SER A 13 -11.39 -0.47 -3.63
CA SER A 13 -10.28 -1.42 -3.69
C SER A 13 -9.49 -1.19 -4.97
N VAL A 14 -8.17 -1.11 -4.83
CA VAL A 14 -7.25 -0.86 -5.94
C VAL A 14 -6.14 -1.89 -5.96
N LYS A 15 -5.55 -2.10 -7.14
CA LYS A 15 -4.37 -2.92 -7.35
C LYS A 15 -3.24 -2.07 -7.92
N ILE A 16 -2.01 -2.49 -7.68
CA ILE A 16 -0.84 -1.87 -8.31
C ILE A 16 -0.90 -2.17 -9.82
N ASP A 17 -0.97 -1.12 -10.61
CA ASP A 17 -0.98 -1.17 -12.08
C ASP A 17 0.41 -0.87 -12.63
N TYR A 18 1.07 0.14 -12.06
CA TYR A 18 2.42 0.53 -12.46
C TYR A 18 3.25 1.03 -11.27
N VAL A 19 4.55 0.71 -11.28
CA VAL A 19 5.56 1.22 -10.36
C VAL A 19 6.74 1.74 -11.16
N GLY A 20 7.24 2.92 -10.81
CA GLY A 20 8.36 3.53 -11.52
C GLY A 20 8.98 4.69 -10.77
N PHE A 21 9.63 5.56 -11.54
CA PHE A 21 10.35 6.72 -11.02
C PHE A 21 9.93 7.99 -11.75
N VAL A 22 9.96 9.11 -11.05
CA VAL A 22 9.64 10.44 -11.63
C VAL A 22 10.85 11.04 -12.33
N ASP A 23 12.06 10.63 -11.94
CA ASP A 23 13.33 11.17 -12.41
C ASP A 23 14.28 10.07 -12.91
N PRO A 24 15.24 10.39 -13.81
CA PRO A 24 16.15 9.40 -14.39
C PRO A 24 17.17 8.84 -13.39
N TYR A 25 17.37 9.49 -12.24
CA TYR A 25 18.26 9.02 -11.18
C TYR A 25 17.55 8.11 -10.18
N ALA A 26 16.25 7.85 -10.38
CA ALA A 26 15.41 7.00 -9.54
C ALA A 26 15.43 7.42 -8.05
N VAL A 27 15.42 8.73 -7.80
CA VAL A 27 15.38 9.30 -6.45
C VAL A 27 13.95 9.36 -5.92
N GLU A 28 13.00 9.75 -6.76
CA GLU A 28 11.58 9.84 -6.43
C GLU A 28 10.80 8.69 -7.08
N GLY A 29 10.13 7.91 -6.24
CA GLY A 29 9.25 6.83 -6.63
C GLY A 29 7.86 7.31 -7.04
N MET A 30 7.23 6.54 -7.91
CA MET A 30 5.87 6.72 -8.38
C MET A 30 5.15 5.36 -8.39
N VAL A 31 3.87 5.38 -8.04
CA VAL A 31 2.96 4.25 -8.24
C VAL A 31 1.65 4.74 -8.83
N VAL A 32 1.08 3.93 -9.71
CA VAL A 32 -0.30 4.05 -10.18
C VAL A 32 -1.05 2.84 -9.66
N LEU A 33 -2.11 3.11 -8.90
CA LEU A 33 -3.06 2.09 -8.46
C LEU A 33 -4.33 2.22 -9.29
N LYS A 34 -4.91 1.09 -9.71
CA LYS A 34 -6.12 1.05 -10.52
C LYS A 34 -7.24 0.31 -9.82
N SER A 35 -8.43 0.89 -9.81
CA SER A 35 -9.66 0.26 -9.33
C SER A 35 -10.28 -0.64 -10.40
N ALA A 36 -11.27 -1.45 -10.01
CA ALA A 36 -11.97 -2.34 -10.94
C ALA A 36 -12.77 -1.59 -12.03
N ASP A 37 -13.22 -0.37 -11.74
CA ASP A 37 -13.91 0.52 -12.68
C ASP A 37 -12.95 1.36 -13.53
N GLY A 38 -11.64 1.12 -13.44
CA GLY A 38 -10.62 1.73 -14.29
C GLY A 38 -10.09 3.08 -13.80
N LYS A 39 -10.59 3.61 -12.68
CA LYS A 39 -10.07 4.84 -12.08
C LYS A 39 -8.70 4.62 -11.47
N GLU A 40 -7.93 5.69 -11.44
CA GLU A 40 -6.53 5.66 -11.05
C GLU A 40 -6.26 6.53 -9.83
N PHE A 41 -5.40 6.03 -8.96
CA PHE A 41 -4.79 6.78 -7.88
C PHE A 41 -3.29 6.86 -8.13
N HIS A 42 -2.78 8.08 -8.26
CA HIS A 42 -1.37 8.34 -8.51
C HIS A 42 -0.73 8.80 -7.20
N MET A 43 0.32 8.10 -6.77
CA MET A 43 1.12 8.51 -5.62
C MET A 43 2.57 8.71 -6.05
N ARG A 44 3.15 9.84 -5.63
CA ARG A 44 4.54 10.24 -5.87
C ARG A 44 5.14 10.81 -4.58
N ALA A 45 6.27 11.51 -4.66
CA ALA A 45 6.94 12.16 -3.53
C ALA A 45 7.33 11.19 -2.40
N PHE A 46 7.74 9.97 -2.76
CA PHE A 46 8.34 9.01 -1.85
C PHE A 46 9.66 8.49 -2.41
N SER A 47 10.47 7.83 -1.57
CA SER A 47 11.80 7.36 -1.98
C SER A 47 11.70 6.34 -3.12
N GLY A 48 12.54 6.50 -4.14
CA GLY A 48 12.72 5.51 -5.19
C GLY A 48 13.11 4.13 -4.65
N GLU A 49 13.77 4.04 -3.49
CA GLU A 49 14.07 2.75 -2.87
C GLU A 49 12.82 1.99 -2.45
N VAL A 50 11.81 2.69 -1.93
CA VAL A 50 10.52 2.08 -1.62
C VAL A 50 9.83 1.62 -2.91
N ALA A 51 9.93 2.38 -4.01
CA ALA A 51 9.42 1.95 -5.32
C ALA A 51 10.12 0.67 -5.82
N ARG A 52 11.44 0.55 -5.64
CA ARG A 52 12.17 -0.69 -5.95
C ARG A 52 11.65 -1.87 -5.15
N HIS A 53 11.47 -1.72 -3.84
CA HIS A 53 10.90 -2.77 -3.00
C HIS A 53 9.52 -3.23 -3.50
N ILE A 54 8.62 -2.28 -3.78
CA ILE A 54 7.28 -2.59 -4.29
C ILE A 54 7.35 -3.37 -5.61
N SER A 55 8.23 -2.95 -6.54
CA SER A 55 8.45 -3.64 -7.82
C SER A 55 8.94 -5.07 -7.59
N SER A 56 9.93 -5.27 -6.72
CA SER A 56 10.47 -6.60 -6.42
C SER A 56 9.44 -7.54 -5.81
N PHE A 57 8.53 -7.03 -4.98
CA PHE A 57 7.48 -7.83 -4.35
C PHE A 57 6.40 -8.29 -5.34
N ASN A 58 6.15 -7.50 -6.38
CA ASN A 58 5.22 -7.85 -7.45
C ASN A 58 5.79 -8.92 -8.40
N GLU A 59 7.11 -8.95 -8.58
CA GLU A 59 7.81 -9.90 -9.48
C GLU A 59 8.09 -11.27 -8.85
N SER A 60 7.53 -11.58 -7.67
CA SER A 60 7.75 -12.84 -6.92
C SER A 60 9.19 -13.02 -6.41
N ILE A 61 10.04 -11.99 -6.47
CA ILE A 61 11.40 -12.00 -5.90
C ILE A 61 11.29 -11.62 -4.42
N ARG A 62 10.52 -12.39 -3.66
CA ARG A 62 10.28 -12.13 -2.22
C ARG A 62 11.46 -12.56 -1.35
N ASP A 63 12.21 -13.57 -1.80
CA ASP A 63 13.15 -14.31 -0.94
C ASP A 63 14.60 -13.78 -0.93
N SER A 64 14.95 -12.73 -1.70
CA SER A 64 16.36 -12.36 -1.86
C SER A 64 16.81 -11.07 -1.16
N ILE A 65 15.91 -10.18 -0.73
CA ILE A 65 16.30 -8.87 -0.17
C ILE A 65 15.87 -8.76 1.30
N PRO A 66 16.81 -8.83 2.27
CA PRO A 66 16.55 -8.48 3.66
C PRO A 66 16.05 -7.03 3.72
N SER A 67 14.77 -6.84 4.04
CA SER A 67 14.13 -5.54 4.09
C SER A 67 13.39 -5.35 5.41
N ILE A 68 13.10 -4.10 5.76
CA ILE A 68 12.29 -3.79 6.94
C ILE A 68 10.89 -4.43 6.85
N TYR A 69 10.39 -4.64 5.62
CA TYR A 69 9.09 -5.27 5.38
C TYR A 69 9.11 -6.75 5.76
N LYS A 70 10.19 -7.47 5.42
CA LYS A 70 10.41 -8.86 5.86
C LYS A 70 10.56 -8.95 7.38
N MET A 71 11.32 -8.05 7.99
CA MET A 71 11.46 -7.99 9.45
C MET A 71 10.10 -7.78 10.15
N ILE A 72 9.25 -6.90 9.62
CA ILE A 72 7.89 -6.68 10.17
C ILE A 72 7.03 -7.94 10.01
N GLU A 73 7.13 -8.66 8.90
CA GLU A 73 6.44 -9.94 8.71
C GLU A 73 6.89 -11.00 9.70
N GLU A 74 8.18 -11.22 9.86
CA GLU A 74 8.69 -12.19 10.84
C GLU A 74 8.21 -11.87 12.26
N ILE A 75 8.23 -10.58 12.66
CA ILE A 75 7.67 -10.17 13.96
C ILE A 75 6.16 -10.47 14.04
N CYS A 76 5.41 -10.25 12.96
CA CYS A 76 3.98 -10.55 12.95
C CYS A 76 3.70 -12.06 13.03
N GLU A 77 4.44 -12.88 12.28
CA GLU A 77 4.34 -14.33 12.27
C GLU A 77 4.61 -14.93 13.66
N GLU A 78 5.69 -14.50 14.32
CA GLU A 78 6.04 -14.92 15.69
C GLU A 78 4.94 -14.55 16.72
N ASN A 79 4.15 -13.52 16.43
CA ASN A 79 3.05 -13.08 17.28
C ASN A 79 1.68 -13.60 16.82
N GLU A 80 1.63 -14.50 15.84
CA GLU A 80 0.40 -15.02 15.22
C GLU A 80 -0.52 -13.87 14.77
N MET A 81 0.08 -12.87 14.14
CA MET A 81 -0.56 -11.71 13.57
C MET A 81 -0.32 -11.64 12.06
N PHE A 82 -1.28 -11.09 11.33
CA PHE A 82 -1.14 -10.90 9.89
C PHE A 82 -1.84 -9.62 9.44
N LEU A 83 -1.19 -8.90 8.53
CA LEU A 83 -1.75 -7.73 7.87
C LEU A 83 -2.87 -8.21 6.92
N VAL A 84 -4.05 -7.62 7.02
CA VAL A 84 -5.19 -7.98 6.15
C VAL A 84 -5.69 -6.85 5.29
N LYS A 85 -5.38 -5.61 5.65
CA LYS A 85 -5.81 -4.44 4.88
C LYS A 85 -4.93 -3.22 5.10
N VAL A 86 -4.77 -2.43 4.04
CA VAL A 86 -4.21 -1.08 4.11
C VAL A 86 -5.25 -0.09 3.61
N LYS A 87 -5.42 1.03 4.32
CA LYS A 87 -6.29 2.13 3.89
C LYS A 87 -5.53 3.43 3.74
N ILE A 88 -5.58 4.03 2.56
CA ILE A 88 -4.94 5.30 2.21
C ILE A 88 -5.97 6.43 2.21
N TYR A 89 -5.59 7.57 2.78
CA TYR A 89 -6.41 8.78 2.87
C TYR A 89 -5.53 10.03 2.91
N GLU A 90 -6.13 11.18 2.61
CA GLU A 90 -5.50 12.48 2.78
C GLU A 90 -5.59 12.94 4.23
N SER A 91 -4.51 13.53 4.73
CA SER A 91 -4.45 14.18 6.03
C SER A 91 -3.77 15.53 5.86
N GLY A 92 -4.56 16.57 5.58
CA GLY A 92 -4.04 17.85 5.12
C GLY A 92 -3.44 17.69 3.71
N GLU A 93 -2.19 18.09 3.53
CA GLU A 93 -1.50 18.06 2.24
C GLU A 93 -0.69 16.75 2.00
N VAL A 94 -0.79 15.78 2.91
CA VAL A 94 -0.02 14.53 2.83
C VAL A 94 -0.90 13.29 2.81
N LEU A 95 -0.42 12.25 2.14
CA LEU A 95 -1.05 10.94 2.14
C LEU A 95 -0.64 10.14 3.38
N ARG A 96 -1.63 9.59 4.08
CA ARG A 96 -1.46 8.73 5.24
C ARG A 96 -2.14 7.40 5.02
N ALA A 97 -1.70 6.40 5.78
CA ALA A 97 -2.29 5.09 5.76
C ALA A 97 -2.50 4.52 7.15
N ASN A 98 -3.55 3.70 7.26
CA ASN A 98 -3.78 2.83 8.40
C ASN A 98 -3.60 1.38 7.96
N LEU A 99 -2.87 0.60 8.76
CA LEU A 99 -2.63 -0.82 8.56
C LEU A 99 -3.43 -1.62 9.57
N TYR A 100 -4.15 -2.63 9.10
CA TYR A 100 -5.07 -3.43 9.90
C TYR A 100 -4.52 -4.84 10.02
N PHE A 101 -4.14 -5.21 11.23
CA PHE A 101 -3.65 -6.53 11.57
C PHE A 101 -4.69 -7.28 12.39
N THR A 102 -4.82 -8.57 12.14
CA THR A 102 -5.66 -9.49 12.93
C THR A 102 -4.83 -10.69 13.37
N GLY A 103 -5.44 -11.61 14.13
CA GLY A 103 -4.76 -12.74 14.77
C GLY A 103 -5.29 -12.97 16.18
N LYS A 104 -4.38 -13.18 17.14
CA LYS A 104 -4.75 -13.23 18.58
C LYS A 104 -5.44 -11.96 19.08
N LYS A 105 -5.09 -10.82 18.50
CA LYS A 105 -5.68 -9.52 18.83
C LYS A 105 -5.72 -8.64 17.59
N ASP A 106 -6.88 -8.04 17.37
CA ASP A 106 -7.05 -7.01 16.34
C ASP A 106 -6.25 -5.74 16.71
N MET A 107 -5.44 -5.27 15.76
CA MET A 107 -4.60 -4.09 15.90
C MET A 107 -4.72 -3.20 14.69
N VAL A 108 -4.78 -1.88 14.92
CA VAL A 108 -4.75 -0.89 13.84
C VAL A 108 -3.65 0.12 14.09
N LEU A 109 -2.65 0.08 13.21
CA LEU A 109 -1.58 1.07 13.14
C LEU A 109 -2.08 2.26 12.31
N ARG A 110 -2.03 3.48 12.87
CA ARG A 110 -2.66 4.67 12.26
C ARG A 110 -1.64 5.75 11.90
N ASN A 111 -1.97 6.54 10.88
CA ASN A 111 -1.23 7.75 10.47
C ASN A 111 0.20 7.49 9.94
N TYR A 112 0.46 6.29 9.40
CA TYR A 112 1.74 5.97 8.80
C TYR A 112 1.87 6.58 7.40
N ARG A 113 3.10 6.67 6.88
CA ARG A 113 3.33 7.08 5.50
C ARG A 113 2.66 6.10 4.54
N ALA A 114 1.95 6.63 3.55
CA ALA A 114 1.24 5.80 2.58
C ALA A 114 2.19 4.91 1.76
N SER A 115 3.41 5.39 1.47
CA SER A 115 4.44 4.62 0.74
C SER A 115 4.83 3.33 1.44
N ASP A 116 5.16 3.39 2.74
CA ASP A 116 5.59 2.22 3.51
C ASP A 116 4.44 1.26 3.76
N ALA A 117 3.24 1.78 4.01
CA ALA A 117 2.05 0.97 4.16
C ALA A 117 1.69 0.25 2.85
N MET A 118 1.85 0.92 1.71
CA MET A 118 1.61 0.31 0.40
C MET A 118 2.67 -0.75 0.07
N ALA A 119 3.94 -0.51 0.40
CA ALA A 119 4.99 -1.52 0.27
C ALA A 119 4.70 -2.78 1.11
N LEU A 120 4.23 -2.62 2.36
CA LEU A 120 3.73 -3.75 3.16
C LEU A 120 2.51 -4.41 2.51
N GLY A 121 1.56 -3.63 2.00
CA GLY A 121 0.39 -4.15 1.31
C GLY A 121 0.75 -5.00 0.08
N ALA A 122 1.73 -4.54 -0.71
CA ALA A 122 2.28 -5.27 -1.84
C ALA A 122 3.02 -6.55 -1.40
N PHE A 123 3.85 -6.44 -0.35
CA PHE A 123 4.61 -7.54 0.22
C PHE A 123 3.71 -8.70 0.68
N TYR A 124 2.66 -8.38 1.44
CA TYR A 124 1.66 -9.34 1.93
C TYR A 124 0.67 -9.78 0.83
N ASN A 125 0.61 -9.10 -0.32
CA ASN A 125 -0.40 -9.29 -1.36
C ASN A 125 -1.84 -9.22 -0.83
N ILE A 126 -2.13 -8.14 -0.10
CA ILE A 126 -3.42 -7.89 0.54
C ILE A 126 -4.15 -6.69 -0.09
N PRO A 127 -5.48 -6.57 0.11
CA PRO A 127 -6.24 -5.46 -0.44
C PRO A 127 -5.74 -4.09 0.02
N ILE A 128 -5.47 -3.21 -0.95
CA ILE A 128 -5.21 -1.80 -0.74
C ILE A 128 -6.50 -1.04 -1.02
N LEU A 129 -6.97 -0.28 -0.03
CA LEU A 129 -8.12 0.60 -0.18
C LEU A 129 -7.70 2.07 -0.22
N VAL A 130 -8.28 2.83 -1.13
CA VAL A 130 -8.05 4.28 -1.28
C VAL A 130 -9.39 5.00 -1.13
N ARG A 131 -9.42 6.19 -0.51
CA ARG A 131 -10.65 6.99 -0.49
C ARG A 131 -11.09 7.34 -1.91
N LYS A 132 -12.39 7.25 -2.20
CA LYS A 132 -12.93 7.50 -3.55
C LYS A 132 -12.64 8.90 -4.08
N ASN A 133 -12.55 9.92 -3.22
CA ASN A 133 -12.22 11.28 -3.63
C ASN A 133 -10.79 11.45 -4.17
N LEU A 134 -9.90 10.49 -3.89
CA LEU A 134 -8.52 10.46 -4.39
C LEU A 134 -8.39 9.80 -5.76
N LEU A 135 -9.42 9.06 -6.20
CA LEU A 135 -9.43 8.41 -7.50
C LEU A 135 -9.79 9.41 -8.59
N LYS A 136 -9.07 9.34 -9.70
CA LYS A 136 -9.29 10.16 -10.90
C LYS A 136 -9.65 9.23 -12.06
N GLU A 137 -10.40 9.76 -13.02
CA GLU A 137 -10.60 9.05 -14.29
C GLU A 137 -9.24 8.79 -14.94
N SER A 138 -9.08 7.62 -15.56
CA SER A 138 -7.88 7.31 -16.34
C SER A 138 -7.75 8.38 -17.43
N MET A 139 -6.60 9.04 -17.49
CA MET A 139 -6.33 9.99 -18.56
C MET A 139 -6.07 9.17 -19.82
N GLU A 140 -7.09 8.99 -20.66
CA GLU A 140 -6.89 8.53 -22.04
C GLU A 140 -5.93 9.52 -22.73
N ALA A 141 -4.82 8.98 -23.24
CA ALA A 141 -3.88 9.70 -24.10
C ALA A 141 -4.41 9.75 -25.54
#